data_AF-A0A6G7BUJ5-F1
#
_entry.id   AF-A0A6G7BUJ5-F1
#
_cell.length_a   1.000
_cell.length_b   1.000
_cell.length_c   1.000
_cell.angle_alpha   90.00
_cell.angle_beta   90.00
_cell.angle_gamma   90.00
#
_symmetry.space_group_name_H-M   'P 1'
#
loop_
_entity.id
_entity.type
_entity.pdbx_description
1 polymer ?
#
loop_
_entity_poly.entity_id
_entity_poly.type
_entity_poly.pdbx_seq_one_letter_code
_entity_poly.pdbx_strand_id
1 'polypeptide(L)'
;MQVENFEDLKTSLEIRGFAPSIFPELERQMQEGKMDFVLHYAERLDEDKSILCQLSFEKHGSDDRYFFNRCQATLMKGEEVMSQISIRPSWKIKVEEAARLMEYGQNVAVYKQNIIGYRQVEEDQPAEQFRFNAYISLDPEGKTDDKGNLLLNTYHDNYYAKRPFDLINQLEKPEIHFETKQRYDSVEALAKDLQHANKIEIVMERNGVKEEGFLGINARRGKINFMDANGISIETSPVKKENLDAKQTAYVKKKPWVNQGPQKVAWKPKQNKGLSR
;
A
#
# COMPACT_ATOMS: atom_id res chain seq x y z
N MET A 1 15.05 -29.82 -2.63
CA MET A 1 14.62 -28.49 -3.11
C MET A 1 14.60 -28.49 -4.62
N GLN A 2 13.51 -28.01 -5.24
CA GLN A 2 13.45 -27.81 -6.68
C GLN A 2 14.04 -26.43 -7.02
N VAL A 3 15.14 -26.38 -7.78
CA VAL A 3 15.90 -25.15 -8.06
C VAL A 3 15.05 -24.10 -8.78
N GLU A 4 14.23 -24.53 -9.75
CA GLU A 4 13.30 -23.66 -10.47
C GLU A 4 12.30 -22.96 -9.54
N ASN A 5 11.72 -23.70 -8.58
CA ASN A 5 10.80 -23.13 -7.61
C ASN A 5 11.45 -22.08 -6.69
N PHE A 6 12.72 -22.27 -6.32
CA PHE A 6 13.46 -21.27 -5.54
C PHE A 6 13.68 -19.98 -6.34
N GLU A 7 14.15 -20.08 -7.59
CA GLU A 7 14.37 -18.92 -8.45
C GLU A 7 13.07 -18.18 -8.80
N ASP A 8 11.96 -18.91 -8.99
CA ASP A 8 10.63 -18.32 -9.18
C ASP A 8 10.17 -17.52 -7.95
N LEU A 9 10.32 -18.10 -6.75
CA LEU A 9 9.96 -17.44 -5.50
C LEU A 9 10.83 -16.21 -5.27
N LYS A 10 12.14 -16.32 -5.50
CA LYS A 10 13.08 -15.22 -5.40
C LYS A 10 12.69 -14.06 -6.32
N THR A 11 12.54 -14.33 -7.63
CA THR A 11 12.11 -13.33 -8.62
C THR A 11 10.78 -12.69 -8.23
N SER A 12 9.82 -13.49 -7.76
CA SER A 12 8.52 -13.02 -7.29
C SER A 12 8.64 -12.06 -6.09
N LEU A 13 9.53 -12.36 -5.13
CA LEU A 13 9.78 -11.49 -3.99
C LEU A 13 10.52 -10.20 -4.38
N GLU A 14 11.51 -10.28 -5.28
CA GLU A 14 12.22 -9.11 -5.81
C GLU A 14 11.28 -8.11 -6.50
N ILE A 15 10.35 -8.60 -7.34
CA ILE A 15 9.34 -7.76 -7.99
C ILE A 15 8.44 -7.03 -6.98
N ARG A 16 8.27 -7.61 -5.78
CA ARG A 16 7.51 -7.03 -4.67
C ARG A 16 8.36 -6.13 -3.75
N GLY A 17 9.61 -5.88 -4.12
CA GLY A 17 10.49 -4.96 -3.39
C GLY A 17 11.12 -5.57 -2.14
N PHE A 18 11.18 -6.91 -2.02
CA PHE A 18 11.93 -7.53 -0.93
C PHE A 18 13.42 -7.57 -1.27
N ALA A 19 14.25 -7.09 -0.35
CA ALA A 19 15.70 -7.05 -0.55
C ALA A 19 16.34 -8.46 -0.49
N PRO A 20 17.50 -8.69 -1.14
CA PRO A 20 18.16 -9.99 -1.20
C PRO A 20 18.52 -10.64 0.14
N SER A 21 18.55 -9.84 1.21
CA SER A 21 18.83 -10.30 2.59
C SER A 21 17.97 -11.47 3.07
N ILE A 22 16.76 -11.67 2.54
CA ILE A 22 15.85 -12.75 2.96
C ILE A 22 16.07 -14.07 2.20
N PHE A 23 16.78 -14.05 1.08
CA PHE A 23 16.90 -15.23 0.20
C PHE A 23 17.76 -16.36 0.76
N PRO A 24 18.85 -16.13 1.52
CA PRO A 24 19.58 -17.22 2.16
C PRO A 24 18.72 -18.00 3.14
N GLU A 25 17.86 -17.30 3.89
CA GLU A 25 16.94 -17.95 4.82
C GLU A 25 15.80 -18.67 4.09
N LEU A 26 15.29 -18.10 2.99
CA LEU A 26 14.35 -18.80 2.11
C LEU A 26 14.92 -20.13 1.62
N GLU A 27 16.13 -20.09 1.07
CA GLU A 27 16.83 -21.28 0.56
C GLU A 27 17.00 -22.33 1.66
N ARG A 28 17.52 -21.92 2.82
CA ARG A 28 17.73 -22.81 3.97
C ARG A 28 16.43 -23.50 4.39
N GLN A 29 15.33 -22.75 4.53
CA GLN A 29 14.05 -23.30 4.96
C GLN A 29 13.47 -24.29 3.92
N MET A 30 13.64 -23.99 2.63
CA MET A 30 13.22 -24.90 1.54
C MET A 30 14.08 -26.16 1.47
N GLN A 31 15.40 -26.06 1.71
CA GLN A 31 16.33 -27.19 1.77
C GLN A 31 16.06 -28.10 2.96
N GLU A 32 15.70 -27.53 4.12
CA GLU A 32 15.29 -28.27 5.32
C GLU A 32 13.97 -29.03 5.14
N GLY A 33 13.20 -28.75 4.08
CA GLY A 33 12.01 -29.53 3.75
C GLY A 33 10.80 -29.25 4.65
N LYS A 34 10.75 -28.09 5.31
CA LYS A 34 9.65 -27.76 6.23
C LYS A 34 8.32 -27.66 5.49
N MET A 35 7.24 -28.14 6.11
CA MET A 35 5.91 -28.06 5.49
C MET A 35 5.42 -26.60 5.41
N ASP A 36 5.76 -25.78 6.40
CA ASP A 36 5.46 -24.36 6.44
C ASP A 36 6.57 -23.58 7.16
N PHE A 37 6.76 -22.32 6.77
CA PHE A 37 7.69 -21.42 7.45
C PHE A 37 7.34 -19.94 7.22
N VAL A 38 7.92 -19.07 8.06
CA VAL A 38 7.75 -17.62 7.96
C VAL A 38 9.11 -16.93 7.87
N LEU A 39 9.28 -16.10 6.84
CA LEU A 39 10.40 -15.17 6.74
C LEU A 39 10.01 -13.82 7.34
N HIS A 40 10.96 -13.20 8.04
CA HIS A 40 10.78 -11.87 8.62
C HIS A 40 11.64 -10.88 7.86
N TYR A 41 11.03 -9.76 7.47
CA TYR A 41 11.68 -8.66 6.78
C TYR A 41 11.39 -7.36 7.51
N ALA A 42 12.37 -6.48 7.58
CA ALA A 42 12.24 -5.17 8.18
C ALA A 42 12.97 -4.15 7.31
N GLU A 43 12.31 -3.03 7.04
CA GLU A 43 12.86 -1.94 6.24
C GLU A 43 12.60 -0.60 6.93
N ARG A 44 13.64 0.22 7.02
CA ARG A 44 13.54 1.57 7.57
C ARG A 44 13.09 2.51 6.46
N LEU A 45 12.00 3.24 6.68
CA LEU A 45 11.41 4.16 5.71
C LEU A 45 11.95 5.58 5.88
N ASP A 46 12.11 6.03 7.13
CA ASP A 46 12.69 7.32 7.49
C ASP A 46 13.32 7.23 8.91
N GLU A 47 13.55 8.37 9.58
CA GLU A 47 14.19 8.36 10.89
C GLU A 47 13.34 7.63 11.96
N ASP A 48 12.02 7.79 11.93
CA ASP A 48 11.12 7.27 12.95
C ASP A 48 10.17 6.16 12.46
N LYS A 49 10.11 5.87 11.16
CA LYS A 49 9.23 4.85 10.59
C LYS A 49 9.97 3.65 10.02
N SER A 50 9.36 2.49 10.22
CA SER A 50 9.77 1.25 9.58
C SER A 50 8.56 0.40 9.21
N ILE A 51 8.75 -0.51 8.26
CA ILE A 51 7.77 -1.52 7.89
C ILE A 51 8.33 -2.91 8.22
N LEU A 52 7.52 -3.71 8.88
CA LEU A 52 7.82 -5.11 9.20
C LEU A 52 6.92 -6.01 8.38
N CYS A 53 7.49 -6.99 7.69
CA CYS A 53 6.76 -7.94 6.86
C CYS A 53 7.01 -9.37 7.35
N GLN A 54 5.93 -10.13 7.55
CA GLN A 54 5.96 -11.57 7.78
C GLN A 54 5.46 -12.29 6.54
N LEU A 55 6.32 -13.09 5.93
CA LEU A 55 6.08 -13.77 4.66
C LEU A 55 5.86 -15.25 4.94
N SER A 56 4.63 -15.73 4.75
CA SER A 56 4.26 -17.13 4.99
C SER A 56 4.41 -17.97 3.74
N PHE A 57 5.11 -19.10 3.88
CA PHE A 57 5.32 -20.08 2.83
C PHE A 57 4.83 -21.45 3.26
N GLU A 58 4.36 -22.22 2.29
CA GLU A 58 3.87 -23.59 2.52
C GLU A 58 4.31 -24.49 1.36
N LYS A 59 4.71 -25.70 1.70
CA LYS A 59 5.03 -26.77 0.77
C LYS A 59 3.75 -27.47 0.33
N HIS A 60 3.59 -27.67 -0.96
CA HIS A 60 2.45 -28.42 -1.49
C HIS A 60 2.62 -29.92 -1.22
N GLY A 61 1.55 -30.58 -0.77
CA GLY A 61 1.63 -31.96 -0.29
C GLY A 61 1.98 -33.00 -1.37
N SER A 62 1.67 -32.73 -2.64
CA SER A 62 1.84 -33.67 -3.75
C SER A 62 3.05 -33.42 -4.65
N ASP A 63 3.72 -32.28 -4.51
CA ASP A 63 4.84 -31.87 -5.36
C ASP A 63 5.75 -30.99 -4.50
N ASP A 64 7.06 -31.21 -4.53
CA ASP A 64 8.05 -30.61 -3.62
C ASP A 64 8.21 -29.07 -3.75
N ARG A 65 7.22 -28.41 -4.33
CA ARG A 65 7.08 -26.98 -4.55
C ARG A 65 6.56 -26.25 -3.32
N TYR A 66 7.13 -25.07 -3.11
CA TYR A 66 6.72 -24.11 -2.11
C TYR A 66 5.95 -22.97 -2.75
N PHE A 67 4.96 -22.47 -2.01
CA PHE A 67 4.10 -21.37 -2.39
C PHE A 67 4.21 -20.23 -1.38
N PHE A 68 4.37 -19.01 -1.89
CA PHE A 68 4.22 -17.81 -1.09
C PHE A 68 2.73 -17.51 -0.93
N ASN A 69 2.22 -17.60 0.30
CA ASN A 69 0.78 -17.60 0.59
C ASN A 69 0.27 -16.26 1.12
N ARG A 70 1.07 -15.54 1.90
CA ARG A 70 0.64 -14.30 2.56
C ARG A 70 1.82 -13.42 2.93
N CYS A 71 1.64 -12.10 2.81
CA CYS A 71 2.47 -11.11 3.48
C CYS A 71 1.61 -10.37 4.51
N GLN A 72 1.97 -10.42 5.78
CA GLN A 72 1.43 -9.53 6.79
C GLN A 72 2.40 -8.36 6.98
N ALA A 73 1.95 -7.15 6.66
CA ALA A 73 2.74 -5.93 6.78
C ALA A 73 2.29 -5.13 8.01
N THR A 74 3.24 -4.58 8.74
CA THR A 74 3.02 -3.73 9.92
C THR A 74 3.81 -2.45 9.75
N LEU A 75 3.13 -1.30 9.76
CA LEU A 75 3.77 0.00 9.79
C LEU A 75 4.05 0.39 11.25
N MET A 76 5.29 0.75 11.53
CA MET A 76 5.78 1.15 12.85
C MET A 76 6.18 2.63 12.85
N LYS A 77 5.96 3.31 13.98
CA LYS A 77 6.54 4.62 14.29
C LYS A 77 7.27 4.51 15.64
N GLY A 78 8.58 4.45 15.61
CA GLY A 78 9.39 4.03 16.76
C GLY A 78 8.99 2.62 17.20
N GLU A 79 8.52 2.49 18.43
CA GLU A 79 7.99 1.22 18.96
C GLU A 79 6.47 1.07 18.83
N GLU A 80 5.76 2.09 18.33
CA GLU A 80 4.31 2.09 18.18
C GLU A 80 3.89 1.45 16.87
N VAL A 81 2.91 0.53 16.94
CA VAL A 81 2.23 -0.01 15.76
C VAL A 81 1.24 1.03 15.26
N MET A 82 1.45 1.54 14.05
CA MET A 82 0.56 2.50 13.41
C MET A 82 -0.62 1.82 12.73
N SER A 83 -0.36 0.71 12.02
CA SER A 83 -1.38 -0.06 11.32
C SER A 83 -0.81 -1.40 10.83
N GLN A 84 -1.71 -2.33 10.51
CA GLN A 84 -1.36 -3.66 9.99
C GLN A 84 -2.31 -4.04 8.86
N ILE A 85 -1.78 -4.70 7.82
CA ILE A 85 -2.57 -5.21 6.69
C ILE A 85 -2.10 -6.62 6.30
N SER A 86 -3.03 -7.42 5.76
CA SER A 86 -2.73 -8.71 5.16
C SER A 86 -2.82 -8.61 3.63
N ILE A 87 -1.69 -8.79 2.96
CA ILE A 87 -1.54 -8.68 1.51
C ILE A 87 -1.55 -10.09 0.89
N ARG A 88 -2.42 -10.26 -0.11
CA ARG A 88 -2.45 -11.48 -0.92
C ARG A 88 -1.32 -11.44 -1.96
N PRO A 89 -0.56 -12.53 -2.14
CA PRO A 89 0.51 -12.61 -3.14
C PRO A 89 0.05 -12.25 -4.55
N SER A 90 -1.17 -12.61 -4.94
CA SER A 90 -1.72 -12.31 -6.27
C SER A 90 -1.90 -10.83 -6.56
N TRP A 91 -1.93 -9.99 -5.52
CA TRP A 91 -2.11 -8.54 -5.67
C TRP A 91 -0.83 -7.81 -6.06
N LYS A 92 0.34 -8.45 -5.87
CA LYS A 92 1.66 -7.91 -6.25
C LYS A 92 1.91 -6.49 -5.72
N ILE A 93 1.40 -6.19 -4.52
CA ILE A 93 1.70 -4.95 -3.80
C ILE A 93 3.14 -5.03 -3.31
N LYS A 94 3.91 -3.98 -3.59
CA LYS A 94 5.29 -3.81 -3.14
C LYS A 94 5.35 -3.37 -1.68
N VAL A 95 6.48 -3.57 -1.03
CA VAL A 95 6.70 -3.12 0.35
C VAL A 95 6.46 -1.60 0.50
N GLU A 96 7.05 -0.79 -0.38
CA GLU A 96 6.90 0.67 -0.36
C GLU A 96 5.44 1.11 -0.60
N GLU A 97 4.76 0.47 -1.55
CA GLU A 97 3.34 0.68 -1.84
C GLU A 97 2.47 0.38 -0.60
N ALA A 98 2.74 -0.75 0.08
CA ALA A 98 2.05 -1.12 1.30
C ALA A 98 2.26 -0.07 2.41
N ALA A 99 3.50 0.41 2.58
CA ALA A 99 3.81 1.49 3.52
C ALA A 99 3.01 2.76 3.22
N ARG A 100 2.93 3.16 1.94
CA ARG A 100 2.17 4.34 1.51
C ARG A 100 0.68 4.21 1.74
N LEU A 101 0.10 3.05 1.42
CA LEU A 101 -1.30 2.75 1.72
C LEU A 101 -1.58 2.83 3.23
N MET A 102 -0.68 2.29 4.06
CA MET A 102 -0.80 2.31 5.53
C MET A 102 -0.61 3.71 6.14
N GLU A 103 0.23 4.54 5.53
CA GLU A 103 0.54 5.90 6.00
C GLU A 103 -0.55 6.91 5.62
N TYR A 104 -1.04 6.87 4.38
CA TYR A 104 -1.96 7.88 3.84
C TYR A 104 -3.39 7.38 3.61
N GLY A 105 -3.63 6.08 3.77
CA GLY A 105 -4.97 5.50 3.70
C GLY A 105 -5.66 5.79 2.38
N GLN A 106 -6.87 6.37 2.47
CA GLN A 106 -7.72 6.67 1.33
C GLN A 106 -7.24 7.85 0.46
N ASN A 107 -6.18 8.55 0.91
CA ASN A 107 -5.61 9.66 0.16
C ASN A 107 -4.68 9.21 -0.97
N VAL A 108 -4.29 7.94 -0.96
CA VAL A 108 -3.50 7.28 -1.99
C VAL A 108 -4.16 5.96 -2.41
N ALA A 109 -3.79 5.48 -3.58
CA ALA A 109 -4.18 4.16 -4.04
C ALA A 109 -3.10 3.60 -4.96
N VAL A 110 -3.04 2.28 -5.06
CA VAL A 110 -2.15 1.58 -5.99
C VAL A 110 -2.97 0.88 -7.06
N TYR A 111 -2.60 1.05 -8.31
CA TYR A 111 -3.20 0.35 -9.43
C TYR A 111 -2.47 -0.97 -9.69
N LYS A 112 -3.22 -2.05 -9.77
CA LYS A 112 -2.69 -3.39 -10.00
C LYS A 112 -3.48 -4.08 -11.08
N GLN A 113 -2.73 -4.70 -12.00
CA GLN A 113 -3.27 -5.41 -13.14
C GLN A 113 -3.12 -6.92 -13.00
N ASN A 114 -3.98 -7.65 -13.70
CA ASN A 114 -3.94 -9.11 -13.78
C ASN A 114 -3.96 -9.79 -12.40
N ILE A 115 -4.66 -9.18 -11.42
CA ILE A 115 -4.86 -9.77 -10.10
C ILE A 115 -5.67 -11.05 -10.26
N ILE A 116 -5.23 -12.12 -9.64
CA ILE A 116 -5.95 -13.39 -9.62
C ILE A 116 -6.96 -13.36 -8.47
N GLY A 117 -8.23 -13.54 -8.82
CA GLY A 117 -9.35 -13.78 -7.91
C GLY A 117 -10.00 -15.14 -8.17
N TYR A 118 -10.83 -15.57 -7.23
CA TYR A 118 -11.62 -16.80 -7.31
C TYR A 118 -13.07 -16.44 -7.00
N ARG A 119 -14.01 -16.94 -7.81
CA ARG A 119 -15.45 -16.72 -7.62
C ARG A 119 -16.17 -18.06 -7.67
N GLN A 120 -17.10 -18.27 -6.75
CA GLN A 120 -18.01 -19.41 -6.82
C GLN A 120 -19.17 -19.03 -7.73
N VAL A 121 -19.30 -19.72 -8.86
CA VAL A 121 -20.39 -19.49 -9.83
C VAL A 121 -21.56 -20.41 -9.53
N GLU A 122 -21.27 -21.65 -9.11
CA GLU A 122 -22.24 -22.65 -8.69
C GLU A 122 -21.79 -23.24 -7.34
N GLU A 123 -22.75 -23.54 -6.46
CA GLU A 123 -22.48 -23.97 -5.07
C GLU A 123 -21.65 -25.27 -4.99
N ASP A 124 -21.85 -26.18 -5.94
CA ASP A 124 -21.18 -27.49 -6.00
C ASP A 124 -19.95 -27.56 -6.91
N GLN A 125 -19.53 -26.44 -7.51
CA GLN A 125 -18.36 -26.37 -8.38
C GLN A 125 -17.17 -25.70 -7.67
N PRO A 126 -15.92 -26.11 -7.97
CA PRO A 126 -14.76 -25.38 -7.49
C PRO A 126 -14.79 -23.94 -8.00
N ALA A 127 -14.31 -23.01 -7.16
CA ALA A 127 -14.29 -21.61 -7.53
C ALA A 127 -13.49 -21.38 -8.82
N GLU A 128 -14.10 -20.66 -9.76
CA GLU A 128 -13.45 -20.29 -11.01
C GLU A 128 -12.41 -19.19 -10.78
N GLN A 129 -11.23 -19.39 -11.36
CA GLN A 129 -10.21 -18.37 -11.38
C GLN A 129 -10.57 -17.29 -12.42
N PHE A 130 -10.49 -16.02 -12.02
CA PHE A 130 -10.62 -14.88 -12.94
C PHE A 130 -9.51 -13.85 -12.72
N ARG A 131 -9.25 -13.04 -13.75
CA ARG A 131 -8.30 -11.93 -13.68
C ARG A 131 -9.03 -10.62 -13.71
N PHE A 132 -8.57 -9.66 -12.91
CA PHE A 132 -9.12 -8.31 -12.88
C PHE A 132 -8.03 -7.27 -12.64
N ASN A 133 -8.35 -6.03 -13.00
CA ASN A 133 -7.56 -4.87 -12.65
C ASN A 133 -8.28 -4.10 -11.53
N ALA A 134 -7.53 -3.42 -10.68
CA ALA A 134 -8.11 -2.65 -9.59
C ALA A 134 -7.20 -1.52 -9.14
N TYR A 135 -7.83 -0.42 -8.71
CA TYR A 135 -7.21 0.43 -7.69
C TYR A 135 -7.43 -0.20 -6.32
N ILE A 136 -6.40 -0.19 -5.49
CA ILE A 136 -6.42 -0.71 -4.13
C ILE A 136 -6.11 0.45 -3.19
N SER A 137 -6.96 0.64 -2.17
CA SER A 137 -6.75 1.65 -1.13
C SER A 137 -6.97 1.04 0.26
N LEU A 138 -6.63 1.80 1.29
CA LEU A 138 -6.87 1.45 2.68
C LEU A 138 -7.80 2.49 3.31
N ASP A 139 -8.74 2.04 4.14
CA ASP A 139 -9.47 2.95 5.02
C ASP A 139 -8.85 2.83 6.44
N PRO A 140 -8.18 3.87 6.96
CA PRO A 140 -7.50 3.80 8.24
C PRO A 140 -8.47 3.67 9.43
N GLU A 141 -9.73 4.05 9.26
CA GLU A 141 -10.82 3.87 10.22
C GLU A 141 -11.73 2.69 9.84
N GLY A 142 -11.28 1.90 8.86
CA GLY A 142 -12.03 0.80 8.29
C GLY A 142 -12.15 -0.39 9.24
N LYS A 143 -12.89 -1.40 8.76
CA LYS A 143 -13.00 -2.68 9.45
C LYS A 143 -11.67 -3.41 9.46
N THR A 144 -11.47 -4.21 10.49
CA THR A 144 -10.37 -5.15 10.60
C THR A 144 -10.85 -6.59 10.43
N ASP A 145 -9.95 -7.49 10.04
CA ASP A 145 -10.17 -8.92 10.16
C ASP A 145 -10.06 -9.40 11.63
N ASP A 146 -10.27 -10.70 11.85
CA ASP A 146 -10.16 -11.37 13.14
C ASP A 146 -8.76 -11.27 13.79
N LYS A 147 -7.75 -10.98 12.98
CA LYS A 147 -6.35 -10.82 13.38
C LYS A 147 -5.97 -9.36 13.62
N GLY A 148 -6.90 -8.42 13.42
CA GLY A 148 -6.67 -6.99 13.61
C GLY A 148 -6.05 -6.29 12.38
N ASN A 149 -5.94 -6.97 11.24
CA ASN A 149 -5.46 -6.34 10.00
C ASN A 149 -6.57 -5.49 9.41
N LEU A 150 -6.27 -4.25 9.05
CA LEU A 150 -7.17 -3.42 8.28
C LEU A 150 -7.48 -4.05 6.91
N LEU A 151 -8.74 -3.99 6.52
CA LEU A 151 -9.18 -4.51 5.23
C LEU A 151 -8.82 -3.54 4.11
N LEU A 152 -8.19 -4.08 3.07
CA LEU A 152 -7.93 -3.34 1.83
C LEU A 152 -9.21 -3.26 0.98
N ASN A 153 -9.46 -2.08 0.43
CA ASN A 153 -10.57 -1.82 -0.48
C ASN A 153 -10.10 -1.97 -1.93
N THR A 154 -10.90 -2.62 -2.76
CA THR A 154 -10.64 -2.81 -4.19
C THR A 154 -11.70 -2.13 -5.04
N TYR A 155 -11.26 -1.37 -6.04
CA TYR A 155 -12.11 -0.67 -6.99
C TYR A 155 -11.80 -1.20 -8.39
N HIS A 156 -12.56 -2.19 -8.82
CA HIS A 156 -12.40 -2.84 -10.13
C HIS A 156 -13.01 -2.00 -11.26
N ASP A 157 -12.79 -2.38 -12.50
CA ASP A 157 -13.32 -1.67 -13.67
C ASP A 157 -14.85 -1.45 -13.59
N ASN A 158 -15.60 -2.44 -13.09
CA ASN A 158 -17.04 -2.35 -12.86
C ASN A 158 -17.44 -1.25 -11.85
N TYR A 159 -16.57 -0.93 -10.89
CA TYR A 159 -16.79 0.16 -9.94
C TYR A 159 -16.89 1.51 -10.67
N TYR A 160 -16.04 1.69 -11.68
CA TYR A 160 -15.96 2.93 -12.46
C TYR A 160 -16.91 2.97 -13.67
N ALA A 161 -17.69 1.92 -13.92
CA ALA A 161 -18.62 1.87 -15.04
C ALA A 161 -19.64 3.03 -15.06
N LYS A 162 -20.07 3.50 -13.88
CA LYS A 162 -21.00 4.65 -13.74
C LYS A 162 -20.29 5.96 -13.42
N ARG A 163 -19.01 5.91 -13.07
CA ARG A 163 -18.18 7.05 -12.68
C ARG A 163 -16.77 6.82 -13.23
N PRO A 164 -16.56 7.09 -14.54
CA PRO A 164 -15.29 6.82 -15.18
C PRO A 164 -14.16 7.55 -14.46
N PHE A 165 -13.08 6.83 -14.16
CA PHE A 165 -11.87 7.42 -13.62
C PHE A 165 -10.82 7.50 -14.72
N ASP A 166 -10.75 8.66 -15.36
CA ASP A 166 -9.68 8.99 -16.32
C ASP A 166 -8.57 9.76 -15.60
N LEU A 167 -7.50 9.05 -15.27
CA LEU A 167 -6.35 9.64 -14.58
C LEU A 167 -5.61 10.65 -15.44
N ILE A 168 -5.44 10.37 -16.75
CA ILE A 168 -4.67 11.24 -17.64
C ILE A 168 -5.39 12.58 -17.80
N ASN A 169 -6.70 12.55 -18.11
CA ASN A 169 -7.47 13.79 -18.25
C ASN A 169 -7.51 14.60 -16.93
N GLN A 170 -7.47 13.96 -15.77
CA GLN A 170 -7.41 14.69 -14.49
C GLN A 170 -6.05 15.32 -14.21
N LEU A 171 -4.95 14.73 -14.69
CA LEU A 171 -3.62 15.32 -14.60
C LEU A 171 -3.45 16.46 -15.60
N GLU A 172 -4.03 16.36 -16.79
CA GLU A 172 -4.01 17.42 -17.82
C GLU A 172 -4.94 18.59 -17.49
N LYS A 173 -6.09 18.31 -16.87
CA LYS A 173 -7.11 19.31 -16.49
C LYS A 173 -7.45 19.21 -15.00
N PRO A 174 -6.49 19.52 -14.12
CA PRO A 174 -6.68 19.33 -12.70
C PRO A 174 -7.64 20.37 -12.10
N GLU A 175 -8.33 19.98 -11.03
CA GLU A 175 -9.20 20.88 -10.24
C GLU A 175 -8.41 22.02 -9.58
N ILE A 176 -7.12 21.79 -9.28
CA ILE A 176 -6.17 22.76 -8.74
C ILE A 176 -4.96 22.78 -9.67
N HIS A 177 -4.53 23.96 -10.12
CA HIS A 177 -3.30 24.09 -10.89
C HIS A 177 -2.09 23.71 -10.02
N PHE A 178 -1.19 22.89 -10.55
CA PHE A 178 -0.01 22.45 -9.83
C PHE A 178 1.18 22.24 -10.76
N GLU A 179 2.37 22.32 -10.18
CA GLU A 179 3.64 21.94 -10.80
C GLU A 179 4.31 20.86 -9.95
N THR A 180 4.89 19.83 -10.57
CA THR A 180 5.67 18.81 -9.84
C THR A 180 7.07 19.34 -9.54
N LYS A 181 7.59 19.05 -8.35
CA LYS A 181 8.99 19.39 -8.00
C LYS A 181 10.00 18.55 -8.79
N GLN A 182 9.64 17.31 -9.11
CA GLN A 182 10.40 16.47 -10.02
C GLN A 182 9.92 16.68 -11.45
N ARG A 183 10.86 16.69 -12.40
CA ARG A 183 10.53 16.70 -13.84
C ARG A 183 10.07 15.32 -14.29
N TYR A 184 8.96 15.29 -15.01
CA TYR A 184 8.45 14.13 -15.73
C TYR A 184 8.57 14.34 -17.23
N ASP A 185 8.89 13.29 -17.98
CA ASP A 185 9.01 13.35 -19.44
C ASP A 185 7.65 13.42 -20.14
N SER A 186 6.60 12.91 -19.48
CA SER A 186 5.21 12.95 -19.98
C SER A 186 4.19 12.82 -18.84
N VAL A 187 2.92 13.09 -19.14
CA VAL A 187 1.82 12.91 -18.19
C VAL A 187 1.61 11.43 -17.85
N GLU A 188 1.87 10.52 -18.80
CA GLU A 188 1.80 9.07 -18.57
C GLU A 188 2.87 8.58 -17.61
N ALA A 189 4.08 9.16 -17.66
CA ALA A 189 5.13 8.85 -16.69
C ALA A 189 4.71 9.28 -15.27
N LEU A 190 4.12 10.47 -15.14
CA LEU A 190 3.55 10.94 -13.87
C LEU A 190 2.40 10.04 -13.40
N ALA A 191 1.50 9.66 -14.31
CA ALA A 191 0.36 8.79 -14.01
C ALA A 191 0.82 7.42 -13.52
N LYS A 192 1.87 6.85 -14.13
CA LYS A 192 2.46 5.57 -13.72
C LYS A 192 3.01 5.63 -12.30
N ASP A 193 3.78 6.66 -11.98
CA ASP A 193 4.31 6.86 -10.63
C ASP A 193 3.18 7.03 -9.60
N LEU A 194 2.15 7.81 -9.95
CA LEU A 194 0.99 8.01 -9.09
C LEU A 194 0.19 6.72 -8.89
N GLN A 195 0.08 5.87 -9.92
CA GLN A 195 -0.50 4.53 -9.85
C GLN A 195 0.30 3.57 -8.96
N HIS A 196 1.58 3.84 -8.71
CA HIS A 196 2.40 3.12 -7.74
C HIS A 196 2.39 3.78 -6.35
N ALA A 197 1.52 4.77 -6.12
CA ALA A 197 1.48 5.58 -4.90
C ALA A 197 2.86 6.19 -4.55
N ASN A 198 3.68 6.48 -5.56
CA ASN A 198 4.94 7.18 -5.35
C ASN A 198 4.66 8.57 -4.74
N LYS A 199 5.56 9.02 -3.87
CA LYS A 199 5.44 10.33 -3.24
C LYS A 199 5.78 11.42 -4.26
N ILE A 200 4.75 11.99 -4.87
CA ILE A 200 4.88 13.05 -5.87
C ILE A 200 4.72 14.40 -5.19
N GLU A 201 5.82 15.13 -5.04
CA GLU A 201 5.85 16.48 -4.48
C GLU A 201 5.41 17.52 -5.50
N ILE A 202 4.51 18.41 -5.08
CA ILE A 202 3.91 19.43 -5.93
C ILE A 202 3.91 20.81 -5.26
N VAL A 203 3.86 21.85 -6.08
CA VAL A 203 3.49 23.20 -5.69
C VAL A 203 2.14 23.50 -6.33
N MET A 204 1.14 23.76 -5.50
CA MET A 204 -0.23 24.08 -5.91
C MET A 204 -0.43 25.59 -5.91
N GLU A 205 -1.20 26.10 -6.87
CA GLU A 205 -1.63 27.49 -6.88
C GLU A 205 -3.13 27.58 -6.52
N ARG A 206 -3.43 28.20 -5.37
CA ARG A 206 -4.80 28.37 -4.88
C ARG A 206 -4.99 29.79 -4.37
N ASN A 207 -6.02 30.48 -4.87
CA ASN A 207 -6.34 31.86 -4.50
C ASN A 207 -5.13 32.83 -4.64
N GLY A 208 -4.27 32.60 -5.64
CA GLY A 208 -3.05 33.39 -5.86
C GLY A 208 -1.89 33.10 -4.88
N VAL A 209 -2.02 32.08 -4.03
CA VAL A 209 -0.97 31.63 -3.11
C VAL A 209 -0.41 30.29 -3.60
N LYS A 210 0.92 30.19 -3.60
CA LYS A 210 1.64 28.94 -3.86
C LYS A 210 1.82 28.17 -2.54
N GLU A 211 1.36 26.93 -2.52
CA GLU A 211 1.45 26.03 -1.36
C GLU A 211 2.10 24.71 -1.77
N GLU A 212 3.01 24.18 -0.94
CA GLU A 212 3.61 22.88 -1.19
C GLU A 212 2.72 21.74 -0.69
N GLY A 213 2.82 20.58 -1.36
CA GLY A 213 2.04 19.42 -0.98
C GLY A 213 2.41 18.16 -1.76
N PHE A 214 1.49 17.19 -1.76
CA PHE A 214 1.65 15.92 -2.44
C PHE A 214 0.42 15.58 -3.29
N LEU A 215 0.68 14.85 -4.38
CA LEU A 215 -0.36 14.28 -5.22
C LEU A 215 -0.64 12.83 -4.82
N GLY A 216 -1.90 12.44 -4.84
CA GLY A 216 -2.36 11.07 -4.58
C GLY A 216 -3.55 10.69 -5.46
N ILE A 217 -4.10 9.49 -5.23
CA ILE A 217 -5.33 9.00 -5.87
C ILE A 217 -6.34 8.67 -4.79
N ASN A 218 -7.52 9.30 -4.87
CA ASN A 218 -8.68 8.87 -4.11
C ASN A 218 -9.50 7.91 -4.97
N ALA A 219 -9.18 6.62 -4.89
CA ALA A 219 -9.80 5.58 -5.71
C ALA A 219 -11.32 5.48 -5.49
N ARG A 220 -11.78 5.65 -4.24
CA ARG A 220 -13.22 5.66 -3.90
C ARG A 220 -13.97 6.77 -4.63
N ARG A 221 -13.37 7.96 -4.74
CA ARG A 221 -13.99 9.09 -5.45
C ARG A 221 -13.72 9.07 -6.95
N GLY A 222 -12.81 8.23 -7.43
CA GLY A 222 -12.39 8.18 -8.83
C GLY A 222 -11.70 9.47 -9.26
N LYS A 223 -10.83 10.02 -8.40
CA LYS A 223 -10.12 11.26 -8.72
C LYS A 223 -8.71 11.37 -8.15
N ILE A 224 -7.89 12.23 -8.75
CA ILE A 224 -6.65 12.70 -8.15
C ILE A 224 -6.96 13.44 -6.85
N ASN A 225 -6.04 13.34 -5.91
CA ASN A 225 -6.15 13.92 -4.59
C ASN A 225 -4.97 14.86 -4.35
N PHE A 226 -5.27 16.04 -3.84
CA PHE A 226 -4.27 17.02 -3.44
C PHE A 226 -4.15 16.95 -1.92
N MET A 227 -2.92 16.89 -1.41
CA MET A 227 -2.64 16.88 0.01
C MET A 227 -1.71 18.02 0.38
N ASP A 228 -1.86 18.56 1.58
CA ASP A 228 -0.90 19.50 2.15
C ASP A 228 0.42 18.80 2.54
N ALA A 229 1.38 19.58 3.05
CA ALA A 229 2.67 19.07 3.54
C ALA A 229 2.55 18.05 4.70
N ASN A 230 1.39 17.96 5.37
CA ASN A 230 1.13 16.99 6.43
C ASN A 230 0.42 15.72 5.92
N GLY A 231 0.15 15.61 4.61
CA GLY A 231 -0.59 14.50 4.03
C GLY A 231 -2.10 14.56 4.24
N ILE A 232 -2.63 15.74 4.61
CA ILE A 232 -4.06 15.96 4.79
C ILE A 232 -4.67 16.36 3.44
N SER A 233 -5.71 15.63 3.02
CA SER A 233 -6.43 15.93 1.78
C SER A 233 -7.04 17.33 1.80
N ILE A 234 -6.85 18.05 0.70
CA ILE A 234 -7.39 19.36 0.44
C ILE A 234 -8.73 19.20 -0.28
N GLU A 235 -9.80 19.69 0.34
CA GLU A 235 -11.11 19.71 -0.31
C GLU A 235 -11.15 20.77 -1.40
N THR A 236 -11.55 20.34 -2.60
CA THR A 236 -11.68 21.18 -3.80
C THR A 236 -13.10 21.67 -4.04
N SER A 237 -14.06 21.31 -3.18
CA SER A 237 -15.43 21.80 -3.31
C SER A 237 -15.44 23.33 -3.15
N PRO A 238 -16.27 24.06 -3.94
CA PRO A 238 -16.39 25.49 -3.79
C PRO A 238 -16.87 25.79 -2.39
N VAL A 239 -16.01 26.43 -1.59
CA VAL A 239 -16.40 26.99 -0.31
C VAL A 239 -17.51 27.99 -0.62
N LYS A 240 -18.76 27.69 -0.22
CA LYS A 240 -19.83 28.69 -0.24
C LYS A 240 -19.30 29.92 0.48
N LYS A 241 -19.24 31.06 -0.21
CA LYS A 241 -18.64 32.34 0.20
C LYS A 241 -19.27 33.00 1.45
N GLU A 242 -20.06 32.29 2.25
CA GLU A 242 -20.81 32.87 3.37
C GLU A 242 -20.11 32.85 4.72
N ASN A 243 -18.87 32.37 4.84
CA ASN A 243 -18.15 32.42 6.13
C ASN A 243 -16.64 32.65 5.97
N LEU A 244 -16.27 33.77 5.34
CA LEU A 244 -14.87 34.21 5.27
C LEU A 244 -14.41 34.99 6.53
N ASP A 245 -15.33 35.51 7.35
CA ASP A 245 -14.94 36.28 8.55
C ASP A 245 -14.88 35.48 9.86
N ALA A 246 -15.30 34.22 9.88
CA ALA A 246 -15.33 33.40 11.11
C ALA A 246 -14.26 32.28 11.17
N LYS A 247 -13.44 32.09 10.12
CA LYS A 247 -12.47 30.98 10.03
C LYS A 247 -11.00 31.37 10.21
N GLN A 248 -10.69 32.62 10.54
CA GLN A 248 -9.30 33.03 10.85
C GLN A 248 -8.78 32.54 12.22
N THR A 249 -9.60 31.90 13.06
CA THR A 249 -9.19 31.41 14.39
C THR A 249 -9.42 29.91 14.65
N ALA A 250 -9.69 29.10 13.61
CA ALA A 250 -9.81 27.64 13.76
C ALA A 250 -8.78 26.91 12.88
N TYR A 251 -7.49 27.10 13.18
CA TYR A 251 -6.47 26.10 12.89
C TYR A 251 -6.77 24.86 13.74
N VAL A 252 -7.73 24.04 13.28
CA VAL A 252 -7.95 22.72 13.86
C VAL A 252 -6.73 21.88 13.52
N LYS A 253 -5.83 21.74 14.49
CA LYS A 253 -4.75 20.75 14.49
C LYS A 253 -5.38 19.35 14.37
N LYS A 254 -5.69 18.90 13.15
CA LYS A 254 -5.94 17.49 12.90
C LYS A 254 -4.58 16.80 13.01
N LYS A 255 -4.42 16.02 14.08
CA LYS A 255 -3.22 15.21 14.29
C LYS A 255 -3.07 14.21 13.13
N PRO A 256 -1.84 13.84 12.73
CA PRO A 256 -1.62 12.72 11.84
C PRO A 256 -2.32 11.47 12.41
N TRP A 257 -2.95 10.70 11.52
CA TRP A 257 -3.78 9.55 11.85
C TRP A 257 -2.94 8.46 12.52
N VAL A 258 -3.26 8.14 13.78
CA VAL A 258 -2.70 6.99 14.52
C VAL A 258 -3.85 6.03 14.77
N ASN A 259 -3.87 4.88 14.08
CA ASN A 259 -4.85 3.84 14.36
C ASN A 259 -4.35 3.02 15.56
N GLN A 260 -4.98 3.22 16.72
CA GLN A 260 -4.80 2.36 17.89
C GLN A 260 -5.67 1.11 17.74
N GLY A 261 -5.33 0.26 16.78
CA GLY A 261 -5.89 -1.09 16.66
C GLY A 261 -5.57 -1.91 17.93
N PRO A 262 -6.32 -3.00 18.19
CA PRO A 262 -6.14 -3.78 19.42
C PRO A 262 -4.69 -4.23 19.56
N GLN A 263 -4.04 -3.81 20.65
CA GLN A 263 -2.67 -4.19 21.02
C GLN A 263 -2.54 -5.72 21.09
N LYS A 264 -2.15 -6.35 19.98
CA LYS A 264 -1.54 -7.67 19.98
C LYS A 264 -0.08 -7.49 19.61
N VAL A 265 0.76 -7.90 20.55
CA VAL A 265 2.19 -7.60 20.65
C VAL A 265 2.89 -7.76 19.30
N ALA A 266 3.43 -6.66 18.77
CA ALA A 266 4.30 -6.69 17.60
C ALA A 266 5.48 -7.64 17.89
N TRP A 267 5.80 -8.50 16.92
CA TRP A 267 6.99 -9.34 16.98
C TRP A 267 8.24 -8.44 17.10
N LYS A 268 9.01 -8.62 18.17
CA LYS A 268 10.28 -7.91 18.38
C LYS A 268 11.43 -8.76 17.83
N PRO A 269 12.25 -8.26 16.89
CA PRO A 269 13.46 -8.97 16.48
C PRO A 269 14.41 -9.09 17.69
N LYS A 270 14.89 -10.31 17.98
CA LYS A 270 15.92 -10.50 19.01
C LYS A 270 17.19 -9.80 18.56
N GLN A 271 17.63 -8.79 19.32
CA GLN A 271 18.99 -8.29 19.23
C GLN A 271 19.94 -9.44 19.60
N ASN A 272 20.76 -9.88 18.65
CA ASN A 272 21.93 -10.69 18.95
C ASN A 272 22.83 -9.86 19.86
N LYS A 273 22.81 -10.17 21.16
CA LYS A 273 23.87 -9.73 22.07
C LYS A 273 25.15 -10.41 21.59
N GLY A 274 26.05 -9.63 21.02
CA GLY A 274 27.39 -10.08 20.68
C GLY A 274 28.00 -10.80 21.88
N LEU A 275 28.54 -11.99 21.64
CA LEU A 275 29.42 -12.63 22.60
C LEU A 275 30.64 -11.72 22.80
N SER A 276 30.67 -11.04 23.93
CA SER A 276 31.91 -10.63 24.55
C SER A 276 32.38 -11.80 25.41
N ARG A 277 33.37 -12.53 24.90
CA ARG A 277 34.62 -12.89 25.58
C ARG A 277 35.47 -13.78 24.69
#